data_AF-A0A2E9SSK3-F1
#
_entry.id   AF-A0A2E9SSK3-F1
#
_cell.length_a   1.000
_cell.length_b   1.000
_cell.length_c   1.000
_cell.angle_alpha   90.00
_cell.angle_beta   90.00
_cell.angle_gamma   90.00
#
_symmetry.space_group_name_H-M   'P 1'
#
loop_
_entity.id
_entity.type
_entity.pdbx_description
1 polymer ?
#
loop_
_entity_poly.entity_id
_entity_poly.type
_entity_poly.pdbx_seq_one_letter_code
_entity_poly.pdbx_strand_id
1 'polypeptide(L)'
;MRFKRPHARYAESSEPATPYQAAAQAWDERIGSTRVQAKNWRLMAFGCLALALLMAGGLVWRSAQSIVTPYVVEVDTGGQVRAVGEAATPYRPDDAQTAHHLARFITLVRSLSIDPVVVRHNWLDAYD
;
A
#
# COMPACT_ATOMS: atom_id res chain seq x y z
N MET A 1 -75.13 -3.65 10.25
CA MET A 1 -73.79 -3.09 9.92
C MET A 1 -73.92 -1.58 9.74
N ARG A 2 -73.22 -0.77 10.54
CA ARG A 2 -73.24 0.71 10.41
C ARG A 2 -72.15 1.14 9.43
N PHE A 3 -72.54 1.60 8.25
CA PHE A 3 -71.63 2.26 7.32
C PHE A 3 -71.16 3.58 7.93
N LYS A 4 -69.85 3.69 8.18
CA LYS A 4 -69.20 4.92 8.63
C LYS A 4 -68.47 5.51 7.43
N ARG A 5 -68.88 6.68 6.95
CA ARG A 5 -68.23 7.36 5.81
C ARG A 5 -66.79 7.73 6.20
N PRO A 6 -65.78 7.46 5.36
CA PRO A 6 -64.42 7.93 5.60
C PRO A 6 -64.40 9.46 5.49
N HIS A 7 -64.03 10.13 6.58
CA HIS A 7 -63.74 11.56 6.56
C HIS A 7 -62.38 11.75 5.87
N ALA A 8 -62.38 12.41 4.72
CA ALA A 8 -61.13 12.85 4.10
C ALA A 8 -60.48 13.88 5.02
N ARG A 9 -59.36 13.53 5.66
CA ARG A 9 -58.47 14.51 6.27
C ARG A 9 -57.77 15.21 5.11
N TYR A 10 -58.18 16.44 4.80
CA TYR A 10 -57.30 17.33 4.07
C TYR A 10 -56.08 17.57 4.98
N ALA A 11 -54.91 17.13 4.55
CA ALA A 11 -53.67 17.54 5.22
C ALA A 11 -53.63 19.07 5.18
N GLU A 12 -53.18 19.71 6.26
CA GLU A 12 -52.88 21.15 6.24
C GLU A 12 -51.93 21.41 5.06
N SER A 13 -52.41 22.14 4.06
CA SER A 13 -51.55 22.65 3.01
C SER A 13 -50.56 23.61 3.64
N SER A 14 -49.26 23.39 3.41
CA SER A 14 -48.20 24.31 3.85
C SER A 14 -48.56 25.74 3.43
N GLU A 15 -48.35 26.69 4.33
CA GLU A 15 -48.62 28.10 4.05
C GLU A 15 -47.90 28.53 2.76
N PRO A 16 -48.59 29.29 1.89
CA PRO A 16 -48.02 29.70 0.61
C PRO A 16 -46.78 30.59 0.84
N ALA A 17 -45.70 30.28 0.13
CA ALA A 17 -44.45 30.99 0.28
C ALA A 17 -44.62 32.48 -0.05
N THR A 18 -44.17 33.33 0.87
CA THR A 18 -44.24 34.78 0.65
C THR A 18 -43.20 35.20 -0.39
N PRO A 19 -43.42 36.30 -1.14
CA PRO A 19 -42.42 36.82 -2.08
C PRO A 19 -41.05 37.09 -1.43
N TYR A 20 -41.05 37.43 -0.14
CA TYR A 20 -39.83 37.62 0.65
C TYR A 20 -39.07 36.30 0.87
N GLN A 21 -39.77 35.20 1.14
CA GLN A 21 -39.17 33.87 1.27
C GLN A 21 -38.57 33.39 -0.07
N ALA A 22 -39.25 33.65 -1.18
CA ALA A 22 -38.74 33.33 -2.52
C ALA A 22 -37.45 34.10 -2.85
N ALA A 23 -37.38 35.38 -2.47
CA ALA A 23 -36.17 36.19 -2.65
C ALA A 23 -35.00 35.69 -1.79
N ALA A 24 -35.26 35.29 -0.54
CA ALA A 24 -34.25 34.69 0.33
C ALA A 24 -33.70 33.37 -0.25
N GLN A 25 -34.58 32.48 -0.75
CA GLN A 25 -34.16 31.25 -1.42
C GLN A 25 -33.30 31.51 -2.66
N ALA A 26 -33.66 32.48 -3.50
CA ALA A 26 -32.87 32.81 -4.70
C ALA A 26 -31.45 33.30 -4.34
N TRP A 27 -31.29 34.00 -3.21
CA TRP A 27 -29.99 34.41 -2.70
C TRP A 27 -29.17 33.22 -2.16
N ASP A 28 -29.81 32.37 -1.35
CA ASP A 28 -29.17 31.18 -0.79
C ASP A 28 -28.75 30.19 -1.89
N GLU A 29 -29.54 30.05 -2.95
CA GLU A 29 -29.19 29.22 -4.10
C GLU A 29 -27.96 29.78 -4.83
N ARG A 30 -27.83 31.10 -4.98
CA ARG A 30 -26.69 31.74 -5.66
C ARG A 30 -25.38 31.64 -4.86
N ILE A 31 -25.43 31.89 -3.56
CA ILE A 31 -24.22 32.00 -2.72
C ILE A 31 -23.94 30.71 -1.93
N GLY A 32 -24.98 30.02 -1.49
CA GLY A 32 -24.88 28.79 -0.71
C GLY A 32 -24.44 27.59 -1.54
N SER A 33 -24.94 27.44 -2.77
CA SER A 33 -24.62 26.29 -3.63
C SER A 33 -23.12 26.18 -3.92
N THR A 34 -22.48 27.29 -4.27
CA THR A 34 -21.04 27.35 -4.60
C THR A 34 -20.17 27.01 -3.38
N ARG A 35 -20.54 27.46 -2.18
CA ARG A 35 -19.84 27.14 -0.93
C ARG A 35 -19.94 25.67 -0.57
N VAL A 36 -21.13 25.09 -0.68
CA VAL A 36 -21.36 23.66 -0.40
C VAL A 36 -20.62 22.80 -1.43
N GLN A 37 -20.65 23.17 -2.70
CA GLN A 37 -19.93 22.46 -3.75
C GLN A 37 -18.42 22.48 -3.50
N ALA A 38 -17.85 23.64 -3.15
CA ALA A 38 -16.43 23.75 -2.80
C ALA A 38 -16.05 22.91 -1.57
N LYS A 39 -16.89 22.89 -0.53
CA LYS A 39 -16.69 22.03 0.64
C LYS A 39 -16.70 20.55 0.27
N ASN A 40 -17.67 20.11 -0.53
CA ASN A 40 -17.80 18.73 -0.98
C ASN A 40 -16.61 18.31 -1.86
N TRP A 41 -16.13 19.22 -2.71
CA TRP A 41 -14.94 18.98 -3.52
C TRP A 41 -13.68 18.80 -2.68
N ARG A 42 -13.50 19.63 -1.65
CA ARG A 42 -12.39 19.47 -0.70
C ARG A 42 -12.48 18.13 0.04
N LEU A 43 -13.68 17.73 0.47
CA LEU A 43 -13.90 16.45 1.14
C LEU A 43 -13.54 15.27 0.21
N MET A 44 -13.97 15.33 -1.06
CA MET A 44 -13.64 14.31 -2.06
C MET A 44 -12.13 14.23 -2.30
N ALA A 45 -11.45 15.36 -2.45
CA ALA A 45 -10.01 15.40 -2.63
C ALA A 45 -9.26 14.78 -1.44
N PHE A 46 -9.66 15.10 -0.20
CA PHE A 46 -9.09 14.48 0.99
C PHE A 46 -9.39 12.98 1.08
N GLY A 47 -10.59 12.55 0.69
CA GLY A 47 -10.95 11.13 0.61
C GLY A 47 -10.07 10.36 -0.37
N CYS A 48 -9.88 10.89 -1.58
CA CYS A 48 -8.98 10.30 -2.57
C CYS A 48 -7.52 10.26 -2.09
N LEU A 49 -7.05 11.34 -1.46
CA LEU A 49 -5.69 11.40 -0.92
C LEU A 49 -5.48 10.37 0.19
N ALA A 50 -6.42 10.23 1.12
CA ALA A 50 -6.36 9.22 2.18
C ALA A 50 -6.35 7.80 1.59
N LEU A 51 -7.20 7.51 0.61
CA LEU A 51 -7.23 6.22 -0.08
C LEU A 51 -5.89 5.92 -0.77
N ALA A 52 -5.32 6.90 -1.48
CA ALA A 52 -4.03 6.76 -2.14
C ALA A 52 -2.90 6.47 -1.14
N LEU A 53 -2.87 7.18 -0.01
CA LEU A 53 -1.88 6.96 1.05
C LEU A 53 -2.02 5.57 1.69
N LEU A 54 -3.26 5.11 1.92
CA LEU A 54 -3.51 3.76 2.45
C LEU A 54 -3.04 2.68 1.48
N MET A 55 -3.33 2.83 0.18
CA MET A 55 -2.85 1.89 -0.84
C MET A 55 -1.33 1.89 -0.95
N ALA A 56 -0.70 3.06 -0.99
CA ALA A 56 0.75 3.18 -1.04
C ALA A 56 1.42 2.58 0.21
N GLY A 57 0.90 2.89 1.40
CA GLY A 57 1.38 2.33 2.66
C GLY A 57 1.22 0.81 2.73
N GLY A 58 0.06 0.28 2.31
CA GLY A 58 -0.17 -1.16 2.22
C GLY A 58 0.76 -1.85 1.23
N LEU A 59 1.07 -1.21 0.10
CA LEU A 59 2.02 -1.72 -0.87
C LEU A 59 3.45 -1.76 -0.31
N VAL A 60 3.88 -0.70 0.38
CA VAL A 60 5.19 -0.64 1.05
C VAL A 60 5.30 -1.71 2.13
N TRP A 61 4.26 -1.89 2.95
CA TRP A 61 4.20 -2.95 3.94
C TRP A 61 4.33 -4.33 3.30
N ARG A 62 3.55 -4.58 2.23
CA ARG A 62 3.61 -5.84 1.50
C ARG A 62 4.98 -6.07 0.86
N SER A 63 5.60 -5.03 0.29
CA SER A 63 6.92 -5.15 -0.34
C SER A 63 8.03 -5.40 0.68
N ALA A 64 7.90 -4.88 1.90
CA ALA A 64 8.82 -5.18 2.99
C ALA A 64 8.71 -6.66 3.44
N GLN A 65 7.55 -7.29 3.24
CA GLN A 65 7.29 -8.69 3.59
C GLN A 65 7.73 -9.69 2.50
N SER A 66 8.81 -9.41 1.76
CA SER A 66 9.32 -10.33 0.74
C SER A 66 9.91 -11.59 1.40
N ILE A 67 9.07 -12.59 1.62
CA ILE A 67 9.46 -13.94 2.03
C ILE A 67 9.87 -14.68 0.76
N VAL A 68 11.17 -14.69 0.47
CA VAL A 68 11.75 -15.64 -0.47
C VAL A 68 11.83 -16.96 0.30
N THR A 69 11.03 -17.96 -0.06
CA THR A 69 11.15 -19.31 0.50
C THR A 69 12.27 -20.04 -0.25
N PRO A 70 13.48 -20.22 0.33
CA PRO A 70 14.52 -20.97 -0.34
C PRO A 70 14.17 -22.46 -0.30
N TYR A 71 14.22 -23.12 -1.46
CA TYR A 71 14.13 -24.57 -1.55
C TYR A 71 15.55 -25.14 -1.53
N VAL A 72 15.90 -25.90 -0.49
CA VAL A 72 17.16 -26.65 -0.44
C VAL A 72 16.85 -28.08 -0.81
N VAL A 73 17.54 -28.60 -1.83
CA VAL A 73 17.45 -30.00 -2.24
C VAL A 73 18.73 -30.68 -1.77
N GLU A 74 18.61 -31.58 -0.80
CA GLU A 74 19.74 -32.43 -0.41
C GLU A 74 19.94 -33.53 -1.48
N VAL A 75 21.14 -33.56 -2.05
CA VAL A 75 21.56 -34.57 -3.02
C VAL A 75 22.59 -35.47 -2.35
N ASP A 76 22.37 -36.79 -2.36
CA ASP A 76 23.36 -37.76 -1.88
C ASP A 76 24.55 -37.83 -2.85
N THR A 77 25.70 -38.31 -2.37
CA THR A 77 26.93 -38.58 -3.14
C THR A 77 26.74 -39.46 -4.38
N GLY A 78 25.62 -40.18 -4.49
CA GLY A 78 25.19 -40.94 -5.67
C GLY A 78 24.21 -40.22 -6.62
N GLY A 79 23.90 -38.94 -6.41
CA GLY A 79 23.01 -38.14 -7.26
C GLY A 79 21.51 -38.37 -7.06
N GLN A 80 21.10 -39.14 -6.04
CA GLN A 80 19.70 -39.40 -5.74
C GLN A 80 19.14 -38.33 -4.78
N VAL A 81 17.97 -37.77 -5.12
CA VAL A 81 17.26 -36.74 -4.34
C VAL A 81 16.50 -37.41 -3.19
N ARG A 82 16.89 -37.13 -1.95
CA ARG A 82 16.40 -37.87 -0.77
C ARG A 82 15.19 -37.22 -0.07
N ALA A 83 15.01 -35.90 -0.16
CA ALA A 83 13.81 -35.20 0.29
C ALA A 83 13.75 -33.77 -0.25
N VAL A 84 12.54 -33.32 -0.62
CA VAL A 84 12.24 -31.91 -0.91
C VAL A 84 11.39 -31.41 0.25
N GLY A 85 11.94 -30.52 1.07
CA GLY A 85 11.26 -29.93 2.21
C GLY A 85 11.54 -28.44 2.30
N GLU A 86 10.57 -27.68 2.81
CA GLU A 86 10.75 -26.26 3.13
C GLU A 86 11.94 -26.13 4.08
N ALA A 87 12.92 -25.27 3.77
CA ALA A 87 14.11 -25.11 4.61
C ALA A 87 13.68 -24.58 5.99
N ALA A 88 13.51 -25.49 6.95
CA ALA A 88 12.85 -25.24 8.23
C ALA A 88 13.65 -24.35 9.19
N THR A 89 14.75 -23.74 8.74
CA THR A 89 15.60 -22.92 9.60
C THR A 89 15.99 -21.64 8.86
N PRO A 90 15.64 -20.44 9.39
CA PRO A 90 16.30 -19.23 8.93
C PRO A 90 17.80 -19.43 9.11
N TYR A 91 18.55 -19.45 8.01
CA TYR A 91 20.00 -19.61 8.03
C TYR A 91 20.58 -18.50 8.90
N ARG A 92 21.14 -18.90 10.04
CA ARG A 92 21.81 -18.02 10.99
C ARG A 92 23.30 -18.27 10.81
N PRO A 93 24.01 -17.43 10.03
CA PRO A 93 25.45 -17.62 9.84
C PRO A 93 26.15 -17.51 11.19
N ASP A 94 27.15 -18.35 11.39
CA ASP A 94 28.05 -18.24 12.54
C ASP A 94 28.90 -16.95 12.41
N ASP A 95 29.40 -16.44 13.54
CA ASP A 95 30.22 -15.21 13.55
C ASP A 95 31.47 -15.38 12.69
N ALA A 96 32.06 -16.58 12.64
CA ALA A 96 33.19 -16.89 11.77
C ALA A 96 32.83 -16.80 10.28
N GLN A 97 31.63 -17.23 9.91
CA GLN A 97 31.15 -17.17 8.52
C GLN A 97 30.91 -15.72 8.09
N THR A 98 30.30 -14.94 8.98
CA THR A 98 30.06 -13.50 8.79
C THR A 98 31.39 -12.73 8.66
N ALA A 99 32.35 -12.99 9.55
CA ALA A 99 33.66 -12.38 9.51
C ALA A 99 34.42 -12.72 8.22
N HIS A 100 34.36 -13.98 7.76
CA HIS A 100 34.98 -14.40 6.51
C HIS A 100 34.42 -13.65 5.30
N HIS A 101 33.09 -13.56 5.19
CA HIS A 101 32.45 -12.91 4.04
C HIS A 101 32.72 -11.40 4.03
N LEU A 102 32.65 -10.74 5.20
CA LEU A 102 33.00 -9.33 5.33
C LEU A 102 34.47 -9.06 4.97
N ALA A 103 35.40 -9.87 5.50
CA ALA A 103 36.81 -9.73 5.22
C ALA A 103 37.11 -9.91 3.72
N ARG A 104 36.51 -10.93 3.09
CA ARG A 104 36.65 -11.19 1.65
C ARG A 104 36.10 -10.02 0.83
N PHE A 105 34.90 -9.54 1.12
CA PHE A 105 34.28 -8.41 0.42
C PHE A 105 35.15 -7.14 0.51
N ILE A 106 35.60 -6.79 1.72
CA ILE A 106 36.48 -5.62 1.93
C ILE A 106 37.79 -5.79 1.16
N THR A 107 38.36 -6.99 1.16
CA THR A 107 39.61 -7.28 0.44
C THR A 107 39.42 -7.10 -1.06
N LEU A 108 38.35 -7.66 -1.64
CA LEU A 108 38.07 -7.54 -3.07
C LEU A 108 37.86 -6.08 -3.49
N VAL A 109 37.00 -5.34 -2.78
CA VAL A 109 36.64 -3.95 -3.13
C VAL A 109 37.78 -2.95 -2.86
N ARG A 110 38.60 -3.18 -1.83
CA ARG A 110 39.70 -2.26 -1.45
C ARG A 110 41.08 -2.68 -1.95
N SER A 111 41.19 -3.82 -2.63
CA SER A 111 42.45 -4.22 -3.26
C SER A 111 42.82 -3.24 -4.37
N LEU A 112 44.09 -2.83 -4.39
CA LEU A 112 44.64 -2.02 -5.46
C LEU A 112 45.63 -2.89 -6.24
N SER A 113 45.27 -3.27 -7.46
CA SER A 113 46.16 -3.99 -8.38
C SER A 113 46.54 -3.08 -9.55
N ILE A 114 47.75 -3.25 -10.07
CA ILE A 114 48.21 -2.57 -11.29
C ILE A 114 47.66 -3.24 -12.55
N ASP A 115 47.18 -4.49 -12.43
CA ASP A 115 46.59 -5.25 -13.52
C ASP A 115 45.07 -4.99 -13.62
N PRO A 116 44.57 -4.42 -14.73
CA PRO A 116 43.15 -4.13 -14.91
C PRO A 116 42.27 -5.39 -14.95
N VAL A 117 42.80 -6.56 -15.32
CA VAL A 117 42.06 -7.83 -15.32
C VAL A 117 41.73 -8.25 -13.89
N VAL A 118 42.71 -8.14 -12.98
CA VAL A 118 42.54 -8.46 -11.55
C VAL A 118 41.55 -7.51 -10.91
N VAL A 119 41.62 -6.21 -11.22
CA VAL A 119 40.64 -5.23 -10.70
C VAL A 119 39.22 -5.61 -11.14
N ARG A 120 39.02 -5.92 -12.43
CA ARG A 120 37.71 -6.35 -12.94
C ARG A 120 37.21 -7.62 -12.26
N HIS A 121 38.07 -8.62 -12.10
CA HIS A 121 37.70 -9.88 -11.46
C HIS A 121 37.29 -9.66 -10.00
N ASN A 122 38.05 -8.87 -9.24
CA ASN A 122 37.73 -8.56 -7.85
C ASN A 122 36.39 -7.83 -7.71
N TRP A 123 36.05 -6.95 -8.66
CA TRP A 123 34.76 -6.27 -8.70
C TRP A 123 33.60 -7.22 -9.00
N LEU A 124 33.77 -8.19 -9.90
CA LEU A 124 32.71 -9.17 -10.20
C LEU A 124 32.50 -10.13 -9.02
N ASP A 125 33.59 -10.67 -8.47
CA ASP A 125 33.58 -11.62 -7.36
C ASP A 125 33.05 -11.03 -6.04
N ALA A 126 32.98 -9.70 -5.92
CA ALA A 126 32.41 -9.04 -4.75
C ALA A 126 30.88 -9.05 -4.73
N TYR A 127 30.23 -9.28 -5.87
CA TYR A 127 28.77 -9.26 -6.03
C TYR A 127 28.16 -10.62 -6.44
N ASP A 128 29.00 -11.60 -6.74
CA ASP A 128 28.61 -13.02 -6.87
C ASP A 128 28.39 -13.66 -5.49
#